data_AF-A0A535NCD9-F1
#
_entry.id   AF-A0A535NCD9-F1
#
_cell.length_a   1.000
_cell.length_b   1.000
_cell.length_c   1.000
_cell.angle_alpha   90.00
_cell.angle_beta   90.00
_cell.angle_gamma   90.00
#
_symmetry.space_group_name_H-M   'P 1'
#
loop_
_entity.id
_entity.type
_entity.pdbx_description
1 polymer ?
#
loop_
_entity_poly.entity_id
_entity_poly.type
_entity_poly.pdbx_seq_one_letter_code
_entity_poly.pdbx_strand_id
1 'polypeptide(L)'
;MSTPTMRSDRLLEGEDSKTLFARDARHWIGVYQQMIGFKEDLLGRIRTQLAHLPAVARADVIDNDINALEEQLLRYRRRLEFWYARQWQLEGLQIDHDGRTLTYRDRVISLTKREFQLLVFLVSRSPTFVSPSRLLVDAWHDGNLPEETLRTYIARLRTKIVSLGVTAAIKNKPRAGYAIVFVEQAPISLDGRGPISLDGRGPIGLDGQGPIFLDGADGNGIEG
;
A
#
# COMPACT_ATOMS: atom_id res chain seq x y z
N MET A 1 23.74 4.62 -17.56
CA MET A 1 22.42 4.15 -17.07
C MET A 1 22.08 2.89 -17.83
N SER A 2 22.29 1.71 -17.22
CA SER A 2 21.99 0.44 -17.88
C SER A 2 20.54 0.07 -17.56
N THR A 3 19.68 0.14 -18.56
CA THR A 3 18.33 -0.43 -18.52
C THR A 3 18.48 -1.93 -18.25
N PRO A 4 17.96 -2.49 -17.14
CA PRO A 4 17.99 -3.92 -16.94
C PRO A 4 17.20 -4.57 -18.08
N THR A 5 17.86 -5.39 -18.88
CA THR A 5 17.24 -6.19 -19.94
C THR A 5 16.22 -7.13 -19.31
N MET A 6 14.95 -6.72 -19.27
CA MET A 6 13.86 -7.61 -18.93
C MET A 6 13.76 -8.66 -20.03
N ARG A 7 14.25 -9.88 -19.78
CA ARG A 7 13.67 -11.06 -20.45
C ARG A 7 12.16 -10.90 -20.29
N SER A 8 11.41 -10.87 -21.39
CA SER A 8 10.01 -10.46 -21.39
C SER A 8 9.19 -11.38 -20.49
N ASP A 9 9.02 -10.99 -19.23
CA ASP A 9 8.11 -11.68 -18.33
C ASP A 9 6.73 -11.60 -18.98
N ARG A 10 6.16 -12.78 -19.30
CA ARG A 10 4.83 -12.86 -19.92
C ARG A 10 3.84 -12.08 -19.06
N LEU A 11 3.15 -11.12 -19.70
CA LEU A 11 2.12 -10.31 -19.08
C LEU A 11 0.86 -11.13 -18.81
N LEU A 12 0.10 -10.73 -17.79
CA LEU A 12 -1.26 -11.19 -17.59
C LEU A 12 -2.19 -10.60 -18.66
N GLU A 13 -3.33 -11.26 -18.88
CA GLU A 13 -4.31 -10.79 -19.85
C GLU A 13 -4.87 -9.42 -19.43
N GLY A 14 -4.88 -8.45 -20.36
CA GLY A 14 -5.33 -7.07 -20.10
C GLY A 14 -4.31 -6.16 -19.42
N GLU A 15 -3.11 -6.66 -19.11
CA GLU A 15 -2.07 -5.89 -18.44
C GLU A 15 -1.36 -4.90 -19.38
N ASP A 16 -1.57 -3.59 -19.16
CA ASP A 16 -0.86 -2.53 -19.87
C ASP A 16 0.25 -1.89 -19.02
N SER A 17 1.47 -2.37 -19.19
CA SER A 17 2.67 -1.83 -18.53
C SER A 17 2.99 -0.35 -18.86
N LYS A 18 2.38 0.21 -19.93
CA LYS A 18 2.61 1.58 -20.38
C LYS A 18 1.56 2.57 -19.88
N THR A 19 0.58 2.12 -19.10
CA THR A 19 -0.45 2.98 -18.52
C THR A 19 0.13 4.23 -17.86
N LEU A 20 -0.59 5.33 -18.01
CA LEU A 20 -0.30 6.62 -17.38
C LEU A 20 -1.12 6.83 -16.09
N PHE A 21 -2.00 5.89 -15.74
CA PHE A 21 -2.89 6.04 -14.58
C PHE A 21 -2.37 5.25 -13.38
N ALA A 22 -2.08 5.95 -12.27
CA ALA A 22 -1.61 5.33 -11.03
C ALA A 22 -2.60 4.28 -10.47
N ARG A 23 -3.91 4.42 -10.74
CA ARG A 23 -4.93 3.45 -10.33
C ARG A 23 -4.71 2.07 -10.96
N ASP A 24 -4.19 2.02 -12.18
CA ASP A 24 -3.95 0.77 -12.90
C ASP A 24 -2.77 0.04 -12.25
N ALA A 25 -1.72 0.77 -11.85
CA ALA A 25 -0.62 0.20 -11.09
C ALA A 25 -1.09 -0.39 -9.75
N ARG A 26 -1.96 0.33 -9.02
CA ARG A 26 -2.56 -0.18 -7.77
C ARG A 26 -3.39 -1.45 -8.01
N HIS A 27 -4.18 -1.48 -9.08
CA HIS A 27 -4.97 -2.64 -9.47
C HIS A 27 -4.08 -3.86 -9.74
N TRP A 28 -3.07 -3.72 -10.59
CA TRP A 28 -2.17 -4.83 -10.93
C TRP A 28 -1.34 -5.31 -9.76
N ILE A 29 -0.91 -4.42 -8.85
CA ILE A 29 -0.30 -4.80 -7.57
C ILE A 29 -1.21 -5.75 -6.80
N GLY A 30 -2.49 -5.38 -6.64
CA GLY A 30 -3.48 -6.21 -5.94
C GLY A 30 -3.64 -7.58 -6.59
N VAL A 31 -3.79 -7.62 -7.92
CA VAL A 31 -3.91 -8.88 -8.69
C VAL A 31 -2.69 -9.78 -8.48
N TYR A 32 -1.48 -9.26 -8.64
CA TYR A 32 -0.26 -10.04 -8.45
C TYR A 32 -0.10 -10.54 -7.02
N GLN A 33 -0.42 -9.72 -6.01
CA GLN A 33 -0.40 -10.15 -4.60
C GLN A 33 -1.36 -11.33 -4.36
N GLN A 34 -2.58 -11.27 -4.89
CA GLN A 34 -3.54 -12.36 -4.78
C GLN A 34 -3.04 -13.64 -5.46
N MET A 35 -2.53 -13.52 -6.69
CA MET A 35 -2.03 -14.68 -7.44
C MET A 35 -0.80 -15.32 -6.78
N ILE A 36 0.10 -14.51 -6.23
CA ILE A 36 1.27 -15.00 -5.49
C ILE A 36 0.82 -15.71 -4.23
N GLY A 37 -0.02 -15.09 -3.39
CA GLY A 37 -0.50 -15.68 -2.15
C GLY A 37 -1.21 -17.02 -2.38
N PHE A 38 -2.13 -17.07 -3.35
CA PHE A 38 -2.83 -18.31 -3.71
C PHE A 38 -1.85 -19.43 -4.13
N LYS A 39 -0.85 -19.11 -4.96
CA LYS A 39 0.13 -20.09 -5.43
C LYS A 39 1.08 -20.54 -4.33
N GLU A 40 1.49 -19.64 -3.44
CA GLU A 40 2.30 -19.98 -2.27
C GLU A 40 1.56 -20.93 -1.33
N ASP A 41 0.27 -20.68 -1.08
CA ASP A 41 -0.59 -21.56 -0.28
C ASP A 41 -0.75 -22.94 -0.91
N LEU A 42 -1.00 -22.98 -2.22
CA LEU A 42 -1.11 -24.24 -2.97
C LEU A 42 0.20 -25.03 -2.91
N LEU A 43 1.34 -24.37 -3.16
CA LEU A 43 2.66 -24.99 -3.13
C LEU A 43 2.99 -25.53 -1.73
N GLY A 44 2.63 -24.78 -0.68
CA GLY A 44 2.77 -25.23 0.71
C GLY A 44 2.01 -26.54 0.96
N ARG A 45 0.74 -26.61 0.55
CA ARG A 45 -0.10 -27.82 0.69
C ARG A 45 0.46 -29.01 -0.08
N ILE A 46 0.85 -28.80 -1.34
CA ILE A 46 1.45 -29.84 -2.19
C ILE A 46 2.72 -30.39 -1.55
N ARG A 47 3.61 -29.53 -1.06
CA ARG A 47 4.84 -29.94 -0.37
C ARG A 47 4.56 -30.75 0.90
N THR A 48 3.56 -30.36 1.70
CA THR A 48 3.14 -31.14 2.87
C THR A 48 2.63 -32.53 2.49
N GLN A 49 1.80 -32.64 1.45
CA GLN A 49 1.29 -33.93 0.99
C GLN A 49 2.39 -34.82 0.42
N LEU A 50 3.32 -34.25 -0.37
CA LEU A 50 4.48 -34.96 -0.91
C LEU A 50 5.35 -35.55 0.18
N ALA A 51 5.47 -34.92 1.35
CA ALA A 51 6.27 -35.46 2.46
C ALA A 51 5.81 -36.86 2.91
N HIS A 52 4.58 -37.26 2.60
CA HIS A 52 4.01 -38.57 2.93
C HIS A 52 4.11 -39.62 1.82
N LEU A 53 4.63 -39.27 0.64
CA LEU A 53 4.71 -40.19 -0.51
C LEU A 53 6.06 -40.92 -0.60
N PRO A 54 6.11 -42.13 -1.20
CA PRO A 54 7.36 -42.84 -1.49
C PRO A 54 8.31 -42.00 -2.38
N ALA A 55 9.62 -42.15 -2.20
CA ALA A 55 10.65 -41.33 -2.87
C ALA A 55 10.51 -41.25 -4.39
N VAL A 56 10.17 -42.35 -5.06
CA VAL A 56 10.04 -42.42 -6.52
C VAL A 56 8.85 -41.60 -7.02
N ALA A 57 7.70 -41.68 -6.35
CA ALA A 57 6.51 -40.88 -6.72
C ALA A 57 6.67 -39.37 -6.43
N ARG A 58 7.62 -39.00 -5.56
CA ARG A 58 7.93 -37.59 -5.26
C ARG A 58 8.77 -36.94 -6.35
N ALA A 59 9.70 -37.67 -6.97
CA ALA A 59 10.65 -37.12 -7.93
C ALA A 59 9.96 -36.51 -9.16
N ASP A 60 9.05 -37.26 -9.79
CA ASP A 60 8.35 -36.81 -11.01
C ASP A 60 7.48 -35.55 -10.78
N VAL A 61 6.81 -35.48 -9.62
CA VAL A 61 5.96 -34.33 -9.22
C VAL A 61 6.80 -33.10 -8.89
N ILE A 62 7.97 -33.30 -8.27
CA ILE A 62 8.90 -32.20 -7.96
C ILE A 62 9.46 -31.62 -9.26
N ASP A 63 9.95 -32.48 -10.15
CA ASP A 63 10.73 -32.04 -11.31
C ASP A 63 9.90 -31.26 -12.33
N ASN A 64 8.63 -31.63 -12.55
CA ASN A 64 7.79 -30.98 -13.55
C ASN A 64 6.82 -29.95 -12.95
N ASP A 65 6.00 -30.33 -11.98
CA ASP A 65 4.88 -29.49 -11.52
C ASP A 65 5.35 -28.41 -10.55
N ILE A 66 6.15 -28.77 -9.54
CA ILE A 66 6.63 -27.82 -8.53
C ILE A 66 7.58 -26.81 -9.14
N ASN A 67 8.57 -27.27 -9.92
CA ASN A 67 9.54 -26.36 -10.55
C ASN A 67 8.84 -25.34 -11.47
N ALA A 68 7.87 -25.79 -12.28
CA ALA A 68 7.10 -24.88 -13.14
C ALA A 68 6.31 -23.84 -12.32
N LEU A 69 5.70 -24.24 -11.20
CA LEU A 69 4.99 -23.33 -10.30
C LEU A 69 5.93 -22.32 -9.62
N GLU A 70 7.12 -22.76 -9.20
CA GLU A 70 8.14 -21.92 -8.60
C GLU A 70 8.70 -20.88 -9.58
N GLU A 71 8.96 -21.28 -10.83
CA GLU A 71 9.37 -20.35 -11.88
C GLU A 71 8.29 -19.30 -12.19
N GLN A 72 7.02 -19.71 -12.21
CA GLN A 72 5.90 -18.77 -12.35
C GLN A 72 5.82 -17.81 -11.17
N LEU A 73 6.00 -18.28 -9.93
CA LEU A 73 6.01 -17.44 -8.74
C LEU A 73 7.12 -16.39 -8.81
N LEU A 74 8.32 -16.79 -9.22
CA LEU A 74 9.44 -15.87 -9.38
C LEU A 74 9.12 -14.78 -10.42
N ARG A 75 8.46 -15.15 -11.52
CA ARG A 75 7.98 -14.20 -12.54
C ARG A 75 6.96 -13.21 -11.97
N TYR A 76 5.98 -13.69 -11.22
CA TYR A 76 4.96 -12.83 -10.62
C TYR A 76 5.57 -11.86 -9.60
N ARG A 77 6.55 -12.31 -8.82
CA ARG A 77 7.29 -11.44 -7.90
C ARG A 77 8.04 -10.33 -8.64
N ARG A 78 8.72 -10.63 -9.76
CA ARG A 78 9.38 -9.60 -10.60
C ARG A 78 8.37 -8.61 -11.19
N ARG A 79 7.21 -9.08 -11.68
CA ARG A 79 6.15 -8.19 -12.17
C ARG A 79 5.56 -7.33 -11.06
N LEU A 80 5.39 -7.89 -9.86
CA LEU A 80 4.95 -7.15 -8.69
C LEU A 80 5.93 -6.03 -8.34
N GLU A 81 7.24 -6.32 -8.30
CA GLU A 81 8.30 -5.32 -8.11
C GLU A 81 8.26 -4.22 -9.19
N PHE A 82 8.07 -4.59 -10.46
CA PHE A 82 7.88 -3.63 -11.55
C PHE A 82 6.71 -2.68 -11.27
N TRP A 83 5.56 -3.22 -10.88
CA TRP A 83 4.37 -2.39 -10.66
C TRP A 83 4.51 -1.47 -9.44
N TYR A 84 5.25 -1.86 -8.40
CA TYR A 84 5.58 -0.95 -7.30
C TYR A 84 6.46 0.22 -7.75
N ALA A 85 7.50 -0.06 -8.53
CA ALA A 85 8.33 1.01 -9.10
C ALA A 85 7.51 1.91 -10.04
N ARG A 86 6.63 1.32 -10.86
CA ARG A 86 5.75 2.05 -11.76
C ARG A 86 4.74 2.90 -11.00
N GLN A 87 4.16 2.40 -9.91
CA GLN A 87 3.28 3.17 -9.06
C GLN A 87 3.99 4.42 -8.52
N TRP A 88 5.24 4.28 -8.03
CA TRP A 88 6.00 5.42 -7.53
C TRP A 88 6.17 6.53 -8.57
N GLN A 89 6.43 6.14 -9.83
CA GLN A 89 6.53 7.07 -10.96
C GLN A 89 5.20 7.73 -11.28
N LEU A 90 4.11 6.94 -11.36
CA LEU A 90 2.78 7.42 -11.76
C LEU A 90 2.10 8.28 -10.70
N GLU A 91 2.41 8.09 -9.43
CA GLU A 91 1.95 8.97 -8.35
C GLU A 91 2.70 10.32 -8.39
N GLY A 92 3.76 10.47 -9.21
CA GLY A 92 4.45 11.74 -9.40
C GLY A 92 5.49 12.05 -8.31
N LEU A 93 6.04 11.03 -7.66
CA LEU A 93 7.12 11.19 -6.68
C LEU A 93 8.46 11.11 -7.39
N GLN A 94 9.26 12.15 -7.23
CA GLN A 94 10.60 12.23 -7.78
C GLN A 94 11.61 12.27 -6.64
N ILE A 95 12.57 11.34 -6.69
CA ILE A 95 13.68 11.26 -5.75
C ILE A 95 14.91 11.81 -6.46
N ASP A 96 15.43 12.93 -5.98
CA ASP A 96 16.72 13.46 -6.42
C ASP A 96 17.83 12.88 -5.54
N HIS A 97 18.68 12.07 -6.15
CA HIS A 97 19.77 11.39 -5.47
C HIS A 97 20.92 12.33 -5.10
N ASP A 98 21.16 13.37 -5.90
CA ASP A 98 22.28 14.28 -5.71
C ASP A 98 21.92 15.33 -4.65
N GLY A 99 20.74 15.94 -4.79
CA GLY A 99 20.22 16.93 -3.84
C GLY A 99 19.66 16.31 -2.56
N ARG A 100 19.42 15.00 -2.53
CA ARG A 100 18.70 14.29 -1.44
C ARG A 100 17.34 14.94 -1.17
N THR A 101 16.65 15.28 -2.25
CA THR A 101 15.33 15.90 -2.17
C THR A 101 14.26 14.92 -2.62
N LEU A 102 13.07 15.06 -2.03
CA LEU A 102 11.87 14.36 -2.46
C LEU A 102 10.88 15.41 -2.95
N THR A 103 10.44 15.25 -4.19
CA THR A 103 9.52 16.17 -4.86
C THR A 103 8.22 15.45 -5.16
N TYR A 104 7.10 16.11 -4.89
CA TYR A 104 5.77 15.65 -5.27
C TYR A 104 4.93 16.87 -5.61
N ARG A 105 4.41 16.89 -6.84
CA ARG A 105 3.76 18.07 -7.42
C ARG A 105 4.69 19.28 -7.29
N ASP A 106 4.22 20.37 -6.67
CA ASP A 106 4.99 21.61 -6.50
C ASP A 106 5.72 21.70 -5.16
N ARG A 107 5.73 20.61 -4.36
CA ARG A 107 6.37 20.58 -3.05
C ARG A 107 7.67 19.80 -3.09
N VAL A 108 8.71 20.39 -2.52
CA VAL A 108 10.04 19.80 -2.39
C VAL A 108 10.41 19.75 -0.92
N ILE A 109 10.89 18.62 -0.45
CA ILE A 109 11.48 18.47 0.90
C ILE A 109 12.92 18.02 0.80
N SER A 110 13.79 18.63 1.61
CA SER A 110 15.17 18.18 1.76
C SER A 110 15.29 17.13 2.86
N LEU A 111 15.98 16.04 2.57
CA LEU A 111 16.26 14.95 3.50
C LEU A 111 17.72 15.01 3.96
N THR A 112 17.93 14.71 5.24
CA THR A 112 19.28 14.44 5.74
C THR A 112 19.82 13.16 5.10
N LYS A 113 21.14 12.94 5.16
CA LYS A 113 21.77 11.73 4.60
C LYS A 113 21.12 10.45 5.13
N ARG A 114 20.89 10.37 6.45
CA ARG A 114 20.30 9.18 7.11
C ARG A 114 18.83 8.99 6.72
N GLU A 115 18.04 10.06 6.65
CA GLU A 115 16.63 9.98 6.19
C GLU A 115 16.53 9.55 4.73
N PHE A 116 17.38 10.11 3.87
CA PHE A 116 17.44 9.77 2.46
C PHE A 116 17.81 8.30 2.25
N GLN A 117 18.83 7.80 2.96
CA GLN A 117 19.23 6.40 2.92
C GLN A 117 18.08 5.46 3.32
N LEU A 118 17.35 5.77 4.40
CA LEU A 118 16.18 4.98 4.80
C LEU A 118 15.08 5.03 3.74
N LEU A 119 14.78 6.21 3.19
CA LEU A 119 13.74 6.36 2.19
C LEU A 119 14.05 5.54 0.94
N VAL A 120 15.24 5.71 0.35
CA VAL A 120 15.65 4.97 -0.85
C VAL A 120 15.62 3.48 -0.59
N PHE A 121 16.10 3.04 0.58
CA PHE A 121 16.09 1.63 0.92
C PHE A 121 14.66 1.08 1.06
N LEU A 122 13.78 1.79 1.78
CA LEU A 122 12.37 1.38 1.91
C LEU A 122 11.63 1.40 0.58
N VAL A 123 11.87 2.39 -0.28
CA VAL A 123 11.27 2.48 -1.63
C VAL A 123 11.74 1.31 -2.50
N SER A 124 13.03 0.98 -2.49
CA SER A 124 13.58 -0.15 -3.25
C SER A 124 13.08 -1.52 -2.79
N ARG A 125 12.59 -1.61 -1.55
CA ARG A 125 12.01 -2.82 -0.96
C ARG A 125 10.49 -2.78 -0.86
N SER A 126 9.84 -1.69 -1.28
CA SER A 126 8.39 -1.54 -1.20
C SER A 126 7.74 -2.66 -2.00
N PRO A 127 6.78 -3.39 -1.41
CA PRO A 127 6.00 -3.14 -0.19
C PRO A 127 6.50 -3.97 1.01
N THR A 128 7.62 -4.66 0.87
CA THR A 128 8.10 -5.66 1.81
C THR A 128 8.54 -4.99 3.11
N PHE A 129 8.08 -5.54 4.24
CA PHE A 129 8.50 -5.09 5.55
C PHE A 129 9.94 -5.52 5.82
N VAL A 130 10.77 -4.57 6.24
CA VAL A 130 12.16 -4.80 6.60
C VAL A 130 12.38 -4.59 8.09
N SER A 131 13.09 -5.52 8.73
CA SER A 131 13.36 -5.46 10.16
C SER A 131 14.23 -4.25 10.54
N PRO A 132 14.12 -3.76 11.79
CA PRO A 132 14.96 -2.66 12.29
C PRO A 132 16.46 -2.93 12.14
N SER A 133 16.91 -4.12 12.57
CA SER A 133 18.30 -4.55 12.47
C SER A 133 18.83 -4.53 11.04
N ARG A 134 18.00 -4.96 10.08
CA ARG A 134 18.38 -4.98 8.66
C ARG A 134 18.43 -3.58 8.08
N LEU A 135 17.55 -2.66 8.49
CA LEU A 135 17.64 -1.25 8.08
C LEU A 135 18.94 -0.60 8.57
N LEU A 136 19.35 -0.89 9.81
CA LEU A 136 20.60 -0.37 10.38
C LEU A 136 21.84 -0.85 9.59
N VAL A 137 21.86 -2.13 9.22
CA VAL A 137 22.98 -2.72 8.48
C VAL A 137 22.94 -2.35 6.99
N ASP A 138 21.80 -2.56 6.33
CA ASP A 138 21.73 -2.44 4.87
C ASP A 138 21.58 -0.99 4.39
N ALA A 139 20.81 -0.16 5.11
CA ALA A 139 20.60 1.25 4.71
C ALA A 139 21.66 2.18 5.29
N TRP A 140 22.12 1.90 6.51
CA TRP A 140 23.01 2.78 7.26
C TRP A 140 24.44 2.25 7.42
N HIS A 141 24.70 0.99 7.05
CA HIS A 141 25.99 0.32 7.21
C HIS A 141 26.52 0.41 8.64
N ASP A 142 25.61 0.43 9.62
CA ASP A 142 25.93 0.67 11.02
C ASP A 142 24.98 -0.11 11.92
N GLY A 143 25.31 -1.38 12.15
CA GLY A 143 24.53 -2.30 12.99
C GLY A 143 24.68 -2.04 14.49
N ASN A 144 25.61 -1.17 14.91
CA ASN A 144 25.86 -0.88 16.32
C ASN A 144 24.94 0.23 16.84
N LEU A 145 24.23 0.94 15.96
CA LEU A 145 23.28 1.97 16.36
C LEU A 145 22.07 1.34 17.07
N PRO A 146 21.56 1.98 18.14
CA PRO A 146 20.37 1.49 18.82
C PRO A 146 19.12 1.67 17.94
N GLU A 147 18.19 0.72 18.01
CA GLU A 147 16.92 0.78 17.26
C GLU A 147 16.09 2.03 17.58
N GLU A 148 16.27 2.65 18.76
CA GLU A 148 15.61 3.90 19.12
C GLU A 148 16.03 5.07 18.21
N THR A 149 17.29 5.06 17.76
CA THR A 149 17.78 6.02 16.76
C THR A 149 17.02 5.82 15.46
N LEU A 150 16.89 4.57 14.99
CA LEU A 150 16.09 4.25 13.81
C LEU A 150 14.64 4.73 13.95
N ARG A 151 13.99 4.44 15.08
CA ARG A 151 12.61 4.89 15.37
C ARG A 151 12.46 6.40 15.26
N THR A 152 13.42 7.16 15.78
CA THR A 152 13.45 8.62 15.71
C THR A 152 13.52 9.12 14.26
N TYR A 153 14.41 8.55 13.45
CA TYR A 153 14.52 8.91 12.03
C TYR A 153 13.29 8.49 11.21
N ILE A 154 12.69 7.33 11.50
CA ILE A 154 11.43 6.91 10.88
C ILE A 154 10.30 7.88 11.22
N ALA A 155 10.21 8.36 12.46
CA ALA A 155 9.21 9.36 12.86
C ALA A 155 9.41 10.68 12.12
N ARG A 156 10.65 11.19 12.03
CA ARG A 156 10.97 12.40 11.26
C ARG A 156 10.63 12.25 9.78
N LEU A 157 11.01 11.12 9.20
CA LEU A 157 10.74 10.81 7.79
C LEU A 157 9.23 10.75 7.52
N ARG A 158 8.43 10.16 8.42
CA ARG A 158 6.96 10.18 8.33
C ARG A 158 6.40 11.58 8.29
N THR A 159 6.80 12.44 9.24
CA THR A 159 6.33 13.84 9.28
C THR A 159 6.65 14.57 7.98
N LYS A 160 7.87 14.36 7.46
CA LYS A 160 8.33 14.92 6.19
C LYS A 160 7.49 14.44 4.99
N ILE A 161 7.25 13.13 4.88
CA ILE A 161 6.40 12.54 3.83
C ILE A 161 4.96 13.08 3.90
N VAL A 162 4.37 13.14 5.11
CA VAL A 162 3.02 13.67 5.30
C VAL A 162 2.94 15.15 4.90
N SER A 163 3.96 15.96 5.23
CA SER A 163 3.99 17.38 4.85
C SER A 163 4.01 17.61 3.33
N LEU A 164 4.52 16.63 2.57
CA LEU A 164 4.51 16.64 1.12
C LEU A 164 3.10 16.45 0.53
N GLY A 165 2.15 15.91 1.31
CA GLY A 165 0.78 15.65 0.86
C GLY A 165 0.67 14.44 -0.07
N VAL A 166 1.66 13.53 -0.03
CA VAL A 166 1.62 12.28 -0.80
C VAL A 166 0.74 11.24 -0.12
N THR A 167 0.16 10.36 -0.92
CA THR A 167 -0.55 9.15 -0.51
C THR A 167 0.35 8.04 0.04
N ALA A 168 1.65 8.28 0.24
CA ALA A 168 2.60 7.31 0.73
C ALA A 168 2.75 7.42 2.25
N ALA A 169 2.79 6.29 2.93
CA ALA A 169 2.99 6.23 4.38
C ALA A 169 3.95 5.10 4.74
N ILE A 170 4.82 5.37 5.73
CA ILE A 170 5.66 4.32 6.32
C ILE A 170 4.83 3.57 7.35
N LYS A 171 4.44 2.33 7.06
CA LYS A 171 3.75 1.45 8.00
C LYS A 171 4.74 0.64 8.83
N ASN A 172 4.36 0.36 10.07
CA ASN A 172 5.04 -0.59 10.94
C ASN A 172 4.14 -1.83 11.06
N LYS A 173 4.75 -3.02 11.01
CA LYS A 173 4.09 -4.27 11.38
C LYS A 173 4.91 -4.94 12.49
N PRO A 174 4.31 -5.26 13.65
CA PRO A 174 5.00 -5.96 14.73
C PRO A 174 5.67 -7.24 14.21
N ARG A 175 6.91 -7.49 14.65
CA ARG A 175 7.74 -8.63 14.25
C ARG A 175 8.18 -8.67 12.78
N ALA A 176 7.73 -7.74 11.93
CA ALA A 176 8.14 -7.65 10.54
C ALA A 176 8.96 -6.38 10.24
N GLY A 177 8.69 -5.27 10.94
CA GLY A 177 9.45 -4.03 10.84
C GLY A 177 8.72 -2.94 10.06
N TYR A 178 9.39 -2.29 9.10
CA TYR A 178 8.89 -1.10 8.39
C TYR A 178 8.79 -1.32 6.89
N ALA A 179 7.76 -0.76 6.28
CA ALA A 179 7.59 -0.70 4.83
C ALA A 179 7.02 0.67 4.46
N ILE A 180 7.38 1.20 3.29
CA ILE A 180 6.66 2.31 2.67
C ILE A 180 5.59 1.75 1.74
N VAL A 181 4.36 2.21 1.91
CA VAL A 181 3.22 1.79 1.09
C VAL A 181 2.40 3.00 0.70
N PHE A 182 1.77 2.94 -0.47
CA PHE A 182 0.74 3.89 -0.82
C PHE A 182 -0.57 3.49 -0.15
N VAL A 183 -1.19 4.43 0.55
CA VAL A 183 -2.55 4.33 1.05
C VAL A 183 -3.51 4.90 0.00
N GLU A 184 -4.62 4.21 -0.21
CA GLU A 184 -5.70 4.75 -1.03
C GLU A 184 -6.16 6.08 -0.43
N GLN A 185 -6.32 7.11 -1.26
CA GLN A 185 -6.97 8.33 -0.81
C GLN A 185 -8.36 7.92 -0.33
N ALA A 186 -8.68 8.16 0.95
CA ALA A 186 -10.07 8.34 1.29
C ALA A 186 -10.63 9.37 0.29
N PRO A 187 -11.82 9.15 -0.28
CA PRO A 187 -12.39 10.11 -1.22
C PRO A 187 -12.30 11.49 -0.57
N ILE A 188 -11.71 12.44 -1.30
CA ILE A 188 -11.61 13.81 -0.85
C ILE A 188 -13.06 14.25 -0.67
N SER A 189 -13.58 14.25 0.56
CA SER A 189 -14.84 14.92 0.87
C SER A 189 -14.58 16.40 0.65
N LEU A 190 -14.87 16.85 -0.57
CA LEU A 190 -14.76 18.26 -0.96
C LEU A 190 -15.87 19.11 -0.34
N ASP A 191 -16.89 18.48 0.25
CA ASP A 191 -18.00 19.16 0.89
C ASP A 191 -18.13 18.59 2.31
N GLY A 192 -18.13 19.44 3.34
CA GLY A 192 -18.12 19.07 4.77
C GLY A 192 -19.35 18.30 5.30
N ARG A 193 -19.84 17.29 4.59
CA ARG A 193 -20.78 16.30 5.09
C ARG A 193 -20.10 14.94 5.10
N GLY A 194 -20.04 14.33 6.29
CA GLY A 194 -19.59 12.96 6.48
C GLY A 194 -20.41 11.96 5.66
N PRO A 195 -20.04 10.67 5.69
CA PRO A 195 -20.62 9.64 4.82
C PRO A 195 -22.14 9.62 5.00
N ILE A 196 -22.83 9.86 3.88
CA ILE A 196 -24.27 9.70 3.79
C ILE A 196 -24.53 8.21 4.05
N SER A 197 -25.11 7.90 5.21
CA SER A 197 -25.63 6.58 5.50
C SER A 197 -26.71 6.26 4.46
N LEU A 198 -26.41 5.32 3.56
CA LEU A 198 -27.36 4.86 2.54
C LEU A 198 -28.40 3.87 3.10
N ASP A 199 -28.34 3.56 4.38
CA ASP A 199 -29.40 2.86 5.09
C ASP A 199 -30.30 3.91 5.77
N GLY A 200 -31.54 4.04 5.27
CA GLY A 200 -32.56 5.00 5.69
C GLY A 200 -33.10 4.84 7.11
N ARG A 201 -32.22 4.65 8.10
CA ARG A 201 -32.52 4.80 9.53
C ARG A 201 -31.79 6.03 10.05
N GLY A 202 -32.46 7.17 9.93
CA GLY A 202 -32.15 8.31 10.78
C GLY A 202 -32.37 7.94 12.26
N PRO A 203 -31.65 8.56 13.20
CA PRO A 203 -31.85 8.32 14.62
C PRO A 203 -33.27 8.78 14.99
N ILE A 204 -34.04 7.85 15.56
CA ILE A 204 -35.35 8.13 16.16
C ILE A 204 -35.06 8.98 17.40
N GLY A 205 -35.24 10.29 17.29
CA GLY A 205 -35.32 11.18 18.43
C GLY A 205 -36.64 10.95 19.14
N LEU A 206 -36.64 10.09 20.15
CA LEU A 206 -37.59 10.18 21.24
C LEU A 206 -37.08 11.31 22.14
N ASP A 207 -37.93 12.32 22.34
CA ASP A 207 -38.13 13.06 23.61
C ASP A 207 -38.61 14.51 23.33
N GLY A 208 -39.88 14.74 23.66
CA GLY A 208 -40.35 15.85 24.51
C GLY A 208 -40.11 17.32 24.11
N GLN A 209 -41.23 18.05 24.09
CA GLN A 209 -41.34 19.51 24.34
C GLN A 209 -41.05 20.45 23.15
N GLY A 210 -42.10 20.76 22.37
CA GLY A 210 -42.21 22.06 21.70
C GLY A 210 -42.78 23.11 22.66
N PRO A 211 -42.24 24.34 22.74
CA PRO A 211 -42.88 25.42 23.45
C PRO A 211 -43.99 26.06 22.61
N ILE A 212 -44.97 26.55 23.35
CA ILE A 212 -46.26 27.13 22.97
C ILE A 212 -46.02 28.57 22.48
N PHE A 213 -46.71 29.01 21.42
CA PHE A 213 -47.06 30.43 21.26
C PHE A 213 -48.47 30.58 20.68
N LEU A 214 -49.27 31.36 21.41
CA LEU A 214 -50.64 31.79 21.13
C LEU A 214 -50.62 32.98 20.18
N ASP A 215 -51.49 32.96 19.18
CA ASP A 215 -52.15 34.12 18.56
C ASP A 215 -53.27 33.54 17.69
N GLY A 216 -54.50 34.03 17.57
CA GLY A 216 -55.16 35.27 17.93
C GLY A 216 -56.53 35.14 17.26
N ALA A 217 -57.57 35.64 17.94
CA ALA A 217 -58.96 35.51 17.52
C ALA A 217 -59.22 36.03 16.10
N ASP A 218 -60.20 35.44 15.41
CA ASP A 218 -61.22 36.21 14.70
C ASP A 218 -62.45 35.34 14.45
N GLY A 219 -63.62 35.88 14.82
CA GLY A 219 -64.92 35.24 14.73
C GLY A 219 -65.63 35.49 13.40
N ASN A 220 -66.51 34.56 13.07
CA ASN A 220 -67.72 34.74 12.26
C ASN A 220 -68.60 33.51 12.55
N GLY A 221 -69.84 33.59 13.04
CA GLY A 221 -71.02 34.03 12.28
C GLY A 221 -71.15 33.15 11.04
N ILE A 222 -72.19 32.35 10.76
CA ILE A 222 -73.64 32.48 10.96
C ILE A 222 -74.28 31.17 10.42
N GLU A 223 -75.37 30.73 11.06
CA GLU A 223 -76.59 30.04 10.52
C GLU A 223 -76.46 28.70 9.75
N GLY A 224 -77.31 27.69 9.97
CA GLY A 224 -78.53 27.55 10.77
C GLY A 224 -78.99 26.10 10.85
#